data_AF-A0A957ARJ9-F1
#
_entry.id   AF-A0A957ARJ9-F1
#
_cell.length_a   1.000
_cell.length_b   1.000
_cell.length_c   1.000
_cell.angle_alpha   90.00
_cell.angle_beta   90.00
_cell.angle_gamma   90.00
#
_symmetry.space_group_name_H-M   'P 1'
#
loop_
_entity.id
_entity.type
_entity.pdbx_description
1 polymer ?
#
loop_
_entity_poly.entity_id
_entity_poly.type
_entity_poly.pdbx_seq_one_letter_code
_entity_poly.pdbx_strand_id
1 'polypeptide(L)' 'MIRVLFVCLGNICRSPMAEAVFQEYVDEAGLTDAFEVDSAGTGSWHVGEPAHRGTLTVLRR' A
#
# COMPACT_ATOMS: atom_id res chain seq x y z
N MET A 1 -15.29 3.25 -11.10
CA MET A 1 -14.32 3.17 -9.99
C MET A 1 -13.70 1.78 -9.99
N ILE A 2 -12.39 1.72 -10.22
CA ILE A 2 -11.58 0.50 -10.24
C ILE A 2 -10.97 0.34 -8.84
N ARG A 3 -11.06 -0.85 -8.26
CA ARG A 3 -10.57 -1.12 -6.90
C ARG A 3 -9.37 -2.06 -6.98
N VAL A 4 -8.26 -1.69 -6.36
CA VAL A 4 -7.00 -2.44 -6.39
C VAL A 4 -6.56 -2.76 -4.96
N LEU A 5 -6.38 -4.06 -4.66
CA LEU A 5 -5.90 -4.53 -3.37
C LEU A 5 -4.52 -5.20 -3.53
N PHE A 6 -3.50 -4.64 -2.90
CA PHE A 6 -2.18 -5.24 -2.85
C PHE A 6 -2.08 -6.23 -1.69
N VAL A 7 -1.70 -7.48 -1.96
CA VAL A 7 -1.67 -8.53 -0.94
C VAL A 7 -0.26 -9.07 -0.74
N CYS A 8 0.20 -9.15 0.51
CA CYS A 8 1.41 -9.91 0.87
C CYS A 8 1.17 -10.78 2.11
N LEU A 9 2.22 -11.37 2.69
CA LEU A 9 2.05 -12.25 3.85
C LEU A 9 1.53 -11.53 5.10
N GLY A 10 2.14 -10.40 5.47
CA GLY A 10 1.94 -9.78 6.79
C GLY A 10 1.49 -8.32 6.78
N ASN A 11 1.21 -7.75 5.61
CA ASN A 11 0.82 -6.34 5.44
C ASN A 11 1.70 -5.26 6.09
N ILE A 12 3.00 -5.51 6.28
CA ILE A 12 3.90 -4.52 6.91
C ILE A 12 5.03 -4.05 5.99
N CYS A 13 5.51 -4.87 5.04
CA CYS A 13 6.68 -4.49 4.22
C CYS A 13 6.32 -4.16 2.77
N ARG A 14 5.76 -5.14 2.06
CA ARG A 14 5.64 -5.13 0.59
C ARG A 14 4.33 -4.53 0.10
N SER A 15 3.20 -4.99 0.64
CA SER A 15 1.90 -4.51 0.19
C SER A 15 1.61 -3.04 0.58
N PRO A 16 2.01 -2.52 1.76
CA PRO A 16 1.88 -1.08 2.03
C PRO A 16 2.78 -0.22 1.14
N MET A 17 3.96 -0.76 0.73
CA MET A 17 4.83 -0.07 -0.23
C MET A 17 4.18 0.01 -1.61
N ALA A 18 3.59 -1.09 -2.08
CA ALA A 18 2.90 -1.13 -3.36
C ALA A 18 1.68 -0.21 -3.38
N GLU A 19 0.90 -0.17 -2.29
CA GLU A 19 -0.22 0.77 -2.12
C GLU A 19 0.25 2.22 -2.25
N ALA A 20 1.27 2.62 -1.47
CA ALA A 20 1.79 3.99 -1.50
C ALA A 20 2.32 4.40 -2.87
N VAL A 21 3.14 3.55 -3.51
CA VAL A 21 3.72 3.84 -4.83
C VAL A 21 2.65 3.88 -5.92
N PHE A 22 1.67 2.98 -5.87
CA PHE A 22 0.58 2.98 -6.85
C PHE A 22 -0.33 4.20 -6.69
N GLN A 23 -0.61 4.61 -5.44
CA GLN A 23 -1.38 5.82 -5.16
C GLN A 23 -0.67 7.05 -5.73
N GLU A 24 0.65 7.16 -5.55
CA GLU A 24 1.45 8.25 -6.15
C GLU A 24 1.30 8.30 -7.68
N TYR A 25 1.37 7.15 -8.38
CA TYR A 25 1.15 7.11 -9.82
C TYR A 25 -0.27 7.47 -10.24
N VAL A 26 -1.28 7.09 -9.46
CA VAL A 26 -2.69 7.47 -9.70
C VAL A 26 -2.84 8.98 -9.58
N ASP A 27 -2.22 9.59 -8.57
CA ASP A 27 -2.27 11.02 -8.32
C ASP A 27 -1.52 11.80 -9.41
N GLU A 28 -0.31 11.36 -9.80
CA GLU A 28 0.47 11.96 -10.90
C GLU A 28 -0.27 11.88 -12.25
N ALA A 29 -1.03 10.81 -12.47
CA ALA A 29 -1.83 10.64 -13.68
C ALA A 29 -3.16 11.40 -13.66
N GLY A 30 -3.53 12.04 -12.53
CA GLY A 30 -4.81 12.73 -12.36
C GLY A 30 -6.02 11.76 -12.38
N LEU A 31 -5.84 10.53 -11.90
CA LEU A 31 -6.83 9.46 -11.96
C LEU A 31 -7.47 9.13 -10.60
N THR A 32 -7.31 10.00 -9.60
CA THR A 32 -7.78 9.75 -8.22
C THR A 32 -9.29 9.43 -8.13
N ASP A 33 -10.12 10.01 -9.00
CA ASP A 33 -11.56 9.71 -9.04
C ASP A 33 -11.90 8.34 -9.64
N ALA A 34 -10.95 7.74 -10.38
CA ALA A 34 -11.13 6.48 -11.07
C ALA A 34 -10.70 5.28 -10.21
N PHE A 35 -9.82 5.46 -9.22
CA PHE A 35 -9.19 4.37 -8.45
C PHE A 35 -9.45 4.47 -6.94
N GLU A 36 -9.67 3.31 -6.32
CA GLU A 36 -9.60 3.10 -4.88
C GLU A 36 -8.51 2.04 -4.62
N VAL A 37 -7.57 2.34 -3.73
CA VAL A 37 -6.36 1.53 -3.49
C VAL A 37 -6.27 1.17 -2.02
N ASP A 38 -5.92 -0.07 -1.72
CA ASP A 38 -5.74 -0.58 -0.35
C ASP A 38 -4.69 -1.71 -0.32
N SER A 39 -4.28 -2.15 0.86
CA SER A 39 -3.40 -3.30 1.06
C SER A 39 -3.82 -4.24 2.19
N ALA A 40 -3.54 -5.54 2.02
CA ALA A 40 -3.87 -6.57 3.00
C ALA A 40 -2.78 -7.64 3.17
N GLY A 41 -2.89 -8.37 4.29
CA GLY A 41 -2.05 -9.52 4.63
C GLY A 41 -2.83 -10.82 4.50
N THR A 42 -2.21 -11.90 4.02
CA THR A 42 -2.82 -13.24 4.08
C THR A 42 -2.84 -13.80 5.50
N GLY A 43 -1.99 -13.27 6.38
CA GLY A 43 -1.97 -13.56 7.80
C GLY A 43 -2.31 -12.37 8.67
N SER A 44 -2.72 -12.64 9.91
CA SER A 44 -3.22 -11.65 10.86
C SER A 44 -2.22 -11.24 11.95
N TRP A 45 -0.97 -11.72 11.89
CA TRP A 45 0.03 -11.50 12.95
C TRP A 45 0.34 -10.03 13.25
N HIS A 46 0.20 -9.15 12.26
CA HIS A 46 0.57 -7.73 12.35
C HIS A 46 -0.64 -6.79 12.18
N VAL A 47 -1.87 -7.28 12.36
CA VAL A 47 -3.06 -6.42 12.24
C VAL A 47 -3.00 -5.32 13.29
N GLY A 48 -3.14 -4.07 12.84
CA GLY A 48 -3.04 -2.88 13.69
C GLY A 48 -1.61 -2.36 13.89
N GLU A 49 -0.59 -3.10 13.42
CA GLU A 49 0.79 -2.60 13.41
C GLU A 49 1.01 -1.65 12.22
N PRO A 50 1.91 -0.66 12.36
CA PRO A 50 2.30 0.18 11.24
C PRO A 50 3.14 -0.61 10.23
N ALA A 51 3.27 -0.06 9.01
CA ALA A 51 4.24 -0.55 8.07
C ALA A 51 5.66 -0.59 8.68
N HIS A 52 6.43 -1.61 8.31
CA HIS A 52 7.77 -1.87 8.79
C HIS A 52 8.66 -0.62 8.62
N ARG A 53 9.43 -0.30 9.66
CA ARG A 53 10.27 0.92 9.70
C ARG A 53 11.18 1.07 8.47
N GLY A 54 11.72 -0.05 7.97
CA GLY A 54 12.54 -0.05 6.75
C GLY A 54 11.78 0.41 5.51
N THR A 55 10.53 -0.03 5.34
CA THR A 55 9.64 0.41 4.25
C THR A 55 9.35 1.91 4.36
N LEU A 56 8.96 2.38 5.56
CA LEU A 56 8.71 3.80 5.80
C LEU A 56 9.95 4.67 5.54
N THR A 57 11.14 4.17 5.86
CA THR A 57 12.39 4.90 5.64
C THR A 57 12.70 5.03 4.14
N VAL A 58 12.40 4.00 3.34
CA VAL A 58 12.61 4.02 1.89
C VAL A 58 11.62 4.94 1.20
N LEU A 59 10.34 4.91 1.60
CA LEU A 59 9.27 5.74 1.00
C LEU A 59 9.38 7.23 1.30
N ARG A 60 10.16 7.63 2.31
CA ARG A 60 10.37 9.05 2.68
C ARG A 60 11.55 9.70 1.96
N ARG A 61 12.27 8.96 1.13
CA ARG A 61 13.42 9.45 0.37
C ARG A 61 12.96 9.95 -0.98
#